data_AF-A0A353U1D5-F1
#
_entry.id   AF-A0A353U1D5-F1
#
_cell.length_a   1.000
_cell.length_b   1.000
_cell.length_c   1.000
_cell.angle_alpha   90.00
_cell.angle_beta   90.00
_cell.angle_gamma   90.00
#
_symmetry.space_group_name_H-M   'P 1'
#
loop_
_entity.id
_entity.type
_entity.pdbx_description
1 polymer ?
#
loop_
_entity_poly.entity_id
_entity_poly.type
_entity_poly.pdbx_seq_one_letter_code
_entity_poly.pdbx_strand_id
1 'polypeptide(L)'
;MNRIISLFVLIMLSSSSLFFYSCSGTNRLGKAKKAYDIGEYSRAVNSLNKVYRREKNRYYKGEASYYMAESYRLTNQPRKAATAYGRAIRYEYANRDAKLQQARQLMKLAEYEEAYSLFDEYLKEVSGNQLAYNGLASARMALNPPAPTRHTIEAVRKLNSRNSDYTPYIAPDDPSQIYFSSMRSTGKKRRQVNRITGQGTSAIYSSIQDSRGEWQEASLFLNQEMDGSFEDGTISMTDDGKEAYFTRTRYEKSEAMAAEIWMVKSMGGRWSEPVEVDLGPDTVIYAHPAISPDGSTLYFVSDMKGSVGGKDIWRVEKVGDNWGTPVNMGL
;
A
#
# COMPACT_ATOMS: atom_id res chain seq x y z
N MET A 1 2.24 5.35 72.28
CA MET A 1 3.17 4.97 71.19
C MET A 1 2.57 3.95 70.22
N ASN A 2 1.94 2.86 70.69
CA ASN A 2 1.41 1.80 69.80
C ASN A 2 0.27 2.21 68.83
N ARG A 3 -0.55 3.22 69.16
CA ARG A 3 -1.63 3.68 68.25
C ARG A 3 -1.15 4.52 67.07
N ILE A 4 -0.02 5.22 67.20
CA ILE A 4 0.56 6.04 66.11
C ILE A 4 1.30 5.14 65.11
N ILE A 5 1.93 4.06 65.60
CA ILE A 5 2.61 3.06 64.77
C ILE A 5 1.60 2.27 63.92
N SER A 6 0.45 1.88 64.47
CA SER A 6 -0.61 1.21 63.68
C SER A 6 -1.22 2.10 62.59
N LEU A 7 -1.35 3.42 62.82
CA LEU A 7 -1.89 4.34 61.81
C LEU A 7 -0.90 4.56 60.66
N PHE A 8 0.41 4.59 60.95
CA PHE A 8 1.46 4.70 59.93
C PHE A 8 1.59 3.44 59.06
N VAL A 9 1.42 2.25 59.65
CA VAL A 9 1.44 0.97 58.91
C VAL A 9 0.22 0.83 58.00
N LEU A 10 -0.96 1.32 58.41
CA LEU A 10 -2.17 1.31 57.56
C LEU A 10 -2.09 2.27 56.37
N ILE A 11 -1.43 3.43 56.53
CA ILE A 11 -1.21 4.41 55.45
C ILE A 11 -0.15 3.92 54.46
N MET A 12 0.90 3.22 54.93
CA MET A 12 1.90 2.59 54.05
C MET A 12 1.34 1.40 53.24
N LEU A 13 0.37 0.66 53.80
CA LEU A 13 -0.29 -0.46 53.09
C LEU A 13 -1.36 0.02 52.08
N SER A 14 -2.00 1.18 52.30
CA SER A 14 -2.94 1.77 51.33
C SER A 14 -2.24 2.49 50.17
N SER A 15 -1.06 3.08 50.39
CA SER A 15 -0.25 3.71 49.33
C SER A 15 0.43 2.70 48.41
N SER A 16 0.65 1.47 48.86
CA SER A 16 1.27 0.38 48.07
C SER A 16 0.31 -0.28 47.07
N SER A 17 -1.00 -0.03 47.21
CA SER A 17 -2.05 -0.63 46.37
C SER A 17 -2.36 0.19 45.11
N LEU A 18 -1.77 1.38 44.97
CA LEU A 18 -2.08 2.33 43.90
C LEU A 18 -1.10 2.29 42.70
N PHE A 19 -0.08 1.44 42.73
CA PHE A 19 0.95 1.40 41.67
C PHE A 19 0.85 0.22 40.68
N PHE A 20 -0.16 -0.64 40.76
CA PHE A 20 -0.31 -1.79 39.85
C PHE A 20 -1.31 -1.64 38.69
N TYR A 21 -1.86 -0.45 38.47
CA TYR A 21 -2.86 -0.21 37.41
C TYR A 21 -2.47 0.86 36.38
N SER A 22 -1.30 0.78 35.74
CA SER A 22 -1.09 1.47 34.45
C SER A 22 0.20 1.05 33.73
N CYS A 23 0.22 -0.11 33.08
CA CYS A 23 1.32 -0.43 32.14
C CYS A 23 0.99 -1.49 31.06
N SER A 24 -0.23 -2.03 31.03
CA SER A 24 -0.58 -3.10 30.08
C SER A 24 -1.05 -2.57 28.72
N GLY A 25 -1.68 -1.40 28.68
CA GLY A 25 -2.14 -0.73 27.45
C GLY A 25 -0.98 -0.26 26.58
N THR A 26 0.01 0.40 27.19
CA THR A 26 1.20 0.96 26.53
C THR A 26 2.03 -0.13 25.82
N ASN A 27 2.29 -1.26 26.48
CA ASN A 27 3.11 -2.33 25.91
C ASN A 27 2.41 -3.03 24.71
N ARG A 28 1.10 -3.29 24.81
CA ARG A 28 0.35 -3.92 23.71
C ARG A 28 0.17 -2.98 22.52
N LEU A 29 -0.10 -1.71 22.78
CA LEU A 29 -0.20 -0.68 21.74
C LEU A 29 1.15 -0.47 21.04
N GLY A 30 2.25 -0.37 21.80
CA GLY A 30 3.60 -0.26 21.24
C GLY A 30 3.96 -1.42 20.31
N LYS A 31 3.66 -2.67 20.70
CA LYS A 31 3.86 -3.84 19.81
C LYS A 31 3.01 -3.78 18.53
N ALA A 32 1.78 -3.29 18.61
CA ALA A 32 0.91 -3.15 17.45
C ALA A 32 1.41 -2.04 16.50
N LYS A 33 1.93 -0.94 17.05
CA LYS A 33 2.54 0.17 16.28
C LYS A 33 3.83 -0.25 15.58
N LYS A 34 4.66 -1.11 16.18
CA LYS A 34 5.84 -1.66 15.48
C LYS A 34 5.50 -2.31 14.14
N ALA A 35 4.37 -3.03 14.05
CA ALA A 35 3.92 -3.63 12.79
C ALA A 35 3.47 -2.55 11.78
N TYR A 36 2.89 -1.45 12.25
CA TYR A 36 2.55 -0.30 11.43
C TYR A 36 3.81 0.42 10.92
N ASP A 37 4.79 0.63 11.79
CA ASP A 37 6.04 1.35 11.49
C ASP A 37 6.86 0.64 10.42
N ILE A 38 6.83 -0.70 10.37
CA ILE A 38 7.48 -1.50 9.31
C ILE A 38 6.58 -1.75 8.08
N GLY A 39 5.39 -1.15 8.02
CA GLY A 39 4.50 -1.25 6.85
C GLY A 39 3.60 -2.50 6.79
N GLU A 40 3.62 -3.41 7.77
CA GLU A 40 2.72 -4.57 7.81
C GLU A 40 1.30 -4.16 8.29
N TYR A 41 0.62 -3.30 7.52
CA TYR A 41 -0.62 -2.64 7.93
C TYR A 41 -1.76 -3.60 8.27
N SER A 42 -1.96 -4.70 7.53
CA SER A 42 -2.98 -5.69 7.86
C SER A 42 -2.68 -6.39 9.19
N ARG A 43 -1.41 -6.67 9.48
CA ARG A 43 -0.99 -7.23 10.77
C ARG A 43 -1.15 -6.21 11.89
N ALA A 44 -0.82 -4.95 11.63
CA ALA A 44 -1.00 -3.85 12.56
C ALA A 44 -2.47 -3.70 12.96
N VAL A 45 -3.39 -3.62 11.98
CA VAL A 45 -4.84 -3.56 12.20
C VAL A 45 -5.34 -4.70 13.08
N ASN A 46 -4.92 -5.94 12.79
CA ASN A 46 -5.32 -7.10 13.59
C ASN A 46 -4.89 -6.99 15.05
N SER A 47 -3.72 -6.39 15.29
CA SER A 47 -3.17 -6.19 16.63
C SER A 47 -3.82 -5.00 17.33
N LEU A 48 -3.99 -3.87 16.64
CA LEU A 48 -4.65 -2.66 17.12
C LEU A 48 -6.12 -2.91 17.48
N ASN A 49 -6.84 -3.70 16.70
CA ASN A 49 -8.23 -4.06 17.02
C ASN A 49 -8.33 -4.86 18.34
N LYS A 50 -7.35 -5.75 18.63
CA LYS A 50 -7.27 -6.45 19.92
C LYS A 50 -6.98 -5.49 21.07
N VAL A 51 -6.13 -4.48 20.84
CA VAL A 51 -5.86 -3.40 21.82
C VAL A 51 -7.15 -2.62 22.08
N TYR A 52 -7.78 -2.09 21.02
CA TYR A 52 -9.00 -1.29 21.09
C TYR A 52 -10.12 -1.96 21.91
N ARG A 53 -10.32 -3.28 21.71
CA ARG A 53 -11.38 -4.05 22.41
C ARG A 53 -11.12 -4.23 23.91
N ARG A 54 -9.85 -4.27 24.33
CA ARG A 54 -9.44 -4.58 25.72
C ARG A 54 -9.10 -3.34 26.53
N GLU A 55 -8.72 -2.27 25.85
CA GLU A 55 -8.34 -1.02 26.48
C GLU A 55 -9.56 -0.34 27.12
N LYS A 56 -9.35 0.32 28.26
CA LYS A 56 -10.37 1.12 28.96
C LYS A 56 -10.06 2.61 28.89
N ASN A 57 -8.79 2.98 28.84
CA ASN A 57 -8.35 4.35 28.73
C ASN A 57 -8.77 4.94 27.37
N ARG A 58 -9.49 6.07 27.40
CA ARG A 58 -10.01 6.74 26.19
C ARG A 58 -8.90 7.19 25.24
N TYR A 59 -7.79 7.71 25.77
CA TYR A 59 -6.66 8.17 24.97
C TYR A 59 -6.09 7.01 24.12
N TYR A 60 -5.78 5.87 24.76
CA TYR A 60 -5.24 4.71 24.04
C TYR A 60 -6.24 4.07 23.07
N LYS A 61 -7.56 4.19 23.31
CA LYS A 61 -8.58 3.84 22.32
C LYS A 61 -8.56 4.77 21.11
N GLY A 62 -8.41 6.07 21.35
CA GLY A 62 -8.25 7.09 20.31
C GLY A 62 -7.02 6.82 19.45
N GLU A 63 -5.86 6.62 20.09
CA GLU A 63 -4.61 6.31 19.43
C GLU A 63 -4.69 5.01 18.60
N ALA A 64 -5.21 3.92 19.18
CA ALA A 64 -5.40 2.67 18.44
C ALA A 64 -6.32 2.84 17.23
N SER A 65 -7.39 3.64 17.37
CA SER A 65 -8.32 3.93 16.26
C SER A 65 -7.64 4.72 15.16
N TYR A 66 -6.80 5.70 15.50
CA TYR A 66 -6.04 6.50 14.54
C TYR A 66 -5.09 5.64 13.70
N TYR A 67 -4.27 4.80 14.34
CA TYR A 67 -3.34 3.93 13.60
C TYR A 67 -4.06 2.84 12.80
N MET A 68 -5.23 2.37 13.23
CA MET A 68 -6.09 1.52 12.40
C MET A 68 -6.56 2.28 11.16
N ALA A 69 -6.97 3.54 11.32
CA ALA A 69 -7.42 4.39 10.23
C ALA A 69 -6.30 4.64 9.22
N GLU A 70 -5.09 4.99 9.67
CA GLU A 70 -3.91 5.14 8.81
C GLU A 70 -3.59 3.84 8.06
N SER A 71 -3.61 2.70 8.75
CA SER A 71 -3.38 1.39 8.13
C SER A 71 -4.40 1.09 7.02
N TYR A 72 -5.68 1.39 7.26
CA TYR A 72 -6.72 1.26 6.25
C TYR A 72 -6.58 2.29 5.12
N ARG A 73 -6.14 3.52 5.41
CA ARG A 73 -5.90 4.56 4.40
C ARG A 73 -4.76 4.17 3.47
N LEU A 74 -3.64 3.71 4.03
CA LEU A 74 -2.43 3.29 3.30
C LEU A 74 -2.66 2.03 2.46
N THR A 75 -3.65 1.21 2.81
CA THR A 75 -4.08 0.04 2.04
C THR A 75 -5.34 0.29 1.19
N ASN A 76 -5.70 1.56 0.97
CA ASN A 76 -6.83 2.01 0.15
C ASN A 76 -8.20 1.36 0.51
N GLN A 77 -8.52 1.29 1.81
CA GLN A 77 -9.80 0.81 2.35
C GLN A 77 -10.62 1.98 2.92
N PRO A 78 -11.16 2.89 2.07
CA PRO A 78 -11.66 4.20 2.51
C PRO A 78 -12.80 4.11 3.52
N ARG A 79 -13.76 3.19 3.36
CA ARG A 79 -14.88 3.02 4.30
C ARG A 79 -14.42 2.66 5.71
N LYS A 80 -13.47 1.72 5.82
CA LYS A 80 -12.91 1.30 7.11
C LYS A 80 -12.05 2.40 7.73
N ALA A 81 -11.26 3.09 6.89
CA ALA A 81 -10.44 4.22 7.30
C ALA A 81 -11.29 5.38 7.84
N ALA A 82 -12.30 5.84 7.10
CA ALA A 82 -13.22 6.90 7.52
C ALA A 82 -13.89 6.59 8.86
N THR A 83 -14.38 5.35 9.01
CA THR A 83 -14.98 4.87 10.27
C THR A 83 -13.99 4.92 11.44
N ALA A 84 -12.74 4.52 11.22
CA ALA A 84 -11.72 4.48 12.26
C ALA A 84 -11.22 5.89 12.64
N TYR A 85 -11.09 6.82 11.68
CA TYR A 85 -10.81 8.22 11.98
C TYR A 85 -11.94 8.86 12.79
N GLY A 86 -13.20 8.62 12.42
CA GLY A 86 -14.35 9.12 13.18
C GLY A 86 -14.36 8.61 14.63
N ARG A 87 -13.86 7.39 14.88
CA ARG A 87 -13.64 6.89 16.26
C ARG A 87 -12.52 7.66 16.96
N ALA A 88 -11.38 7.88 16.30
CA ALA A 88 -10.26 8.64 16.86
C ALA A 88 -10.67 10.06 17.27
N ILE A 89 -11.44 10.76 16.43
CA ILE A 89 -11.99 12.09 16.69
C ILE A 89 -12.96 12.06 17.88
N ARG A 90 -13.86 11.06 17.96
CA ARG A 90 -14.79 10.91 19.09
C ARG A 90 -14.08 10.65 20.44
N TYR A 91 -12.90 10.07 20.41
CA TYR A 91 -12.05 9.89 21.60
C TYR A 91 -11.13 11.09 21.85
N GLU A 92 -11.25 12.17 21.06
CA GLU A 92 -10.45 13.39 21.19
C GLU A 92 -8.94 13.10 21.09
N TYR A 93 -8.55 12.16 20.20
CA TYR A 93 -7.14 11.92 19.96
C TYR A 93 -6.48 13.17 19.37
N ALA A 94 -5.36 13.58 19.95
CA ALA A 94 -4.78 14.91 19.73
C ALA A 94 -4.34 15.21 18.28
N ASN A 95 -4.18 14.19 17.43
CA ASN A 95 -3.76 14.40 16.05
C ASN A 95 -4.91 14.97 15.20
N ARG A 96 -4.84 16.28 14.93
CA ARG A 96 -5.83 17.04 14.16
C ARG A 96 -5.98 16.53 12.72
N ASP A 97 -4.96 15.87 12.16
CA ASP A 97 -5.03 15.33 10.79
C ASP A 97 -6.06 14.21 10.65
N ALA A 98 -6.54 13.62 11.75
CA ALA A 98 -7.62 12.64 11.71
C ALA A 98 -8.86 13.17 10.96
N LYS A 99 -9.21 14.45 11.16
CA LYS A 99 -10.35 15.11 10.50
C LYS A 99 -10.10 15.30 9.01
N LEU A 100 -8.93 15.82 8.65
CA LEU A 100 -8.49 15.97 7.26
C LEU A 100 -8.48 14.62 6.53
N GLN A 101 -7.89 13.59 7.13
CA GLN A 101 -7.80 12.28 6.50
C GLN A 101 -9.17 11.59 6.41
N GLN A 102 -10.06 11.75 7.41
CA GLN A 102 -11.45 11.27 7.31
C GLN A 102 -12.17 11.91 6.13
N ALA A 103 -12.12 13.24 6.00
CA ALA A 103 -12.74 13.97 4.89
C ALA A 103 -12.25 13.45 3.54
N ARG A 104 -10.94 13.24 3.37
CA ARG A 104 -10.35 12.64 2.16
C ARG A 104 -10.81 11.21 1.90
N GLN A 105 -11.14 10.43 2.93
CA GLN A 105 -11.69 9.08 2.73
C GLN A 105 -13.16 9.12 2.33
N LEU A 106 -13.94 10.05 2.87
CA LEU A 106 -15.33 10.27 2.48
C LEU A 106 -15.45 10.74 1.03
N MET A 107 -14.51 11.59 0.55
CA MET A 107 -14.40 11.92 -0.87
C MET A 107 -14.28 10.67 -1.77
N LYS A 108 -13.50 9.67 -1.36
CA LYS A 108 -13.36 8.40 -2.11
C LYS A 108 -14.62 7.54 -2.10
N LEU A 109 -15.54 7.80 -1.16
CA LEU A 109 -16.81 7.08 -1.02
C LEU A 109 -17.98 7.82 -1.66
N ALA A 110 -17.72 8.97 -2.29
CA ALA A 110 -18.72 9.90 -2.78
C ALA A 110 -19.67 10.44 -1.68
N GLU A 111 -19.22 10.45 -0.42
CA GLU A 111 -19.92 11.04 0.73
C GLU A 111 -19.47 12.53 0.83
N TYR A 112 -19.87 13.34 -0.16
CA TYR A 112 -19.30 14.65 -0.43
C TYR A 112 -19.75 15.73 0.56
N GLU A 113 -21.00 15.68 1.02
CA GLU A 113 -21.55 16.62 2.01
C GLU A 113 -20.84 16.51 3.36
N GLU A 114 -20.63 15.29 3.85
CA GLU A 114 -19.89 15.04 5.08
C GLU A 114 -18.41 15.39 4.91
N ALA A 115 -17.81 15.07 3.75
CA ALA A 115 -16.43 15.46 3.45
C ALA A 115 -16.27 16.99 3.47
N TYR A 116 -17.17 17.73 2.80
CA TYR A 116 -17.19 19.20 2.79
C TYR A 116 -17.22 19.75 4.21
N SER A 117 -18.15 19.25 5.03
CA SER A 117 -18.33 19.70 6.41
C SER A 117 -17.06 19.49 7.26
N LEU A 118 -16.39 18.35 7.12
CA LEU A 118 -15.15 18.07 7.83
C LEU A 118 -13.96 18.91 7.34
N PHE A 119 -13.86 19.19 6.03
CA PHE A 119 -12.83 20.11 5.51
C PHE A 119 -13.04 21.54 6.05
N ASP A 120 -14.27 22.04 6.03
CA ASP A 120 -14.63 23.37 6.56
C ASP A 120 -14.32 23.47 8.06
N GLU A 121 -14.68 22.45 8.84
CA GLU A 121 -14.38 22.39 10.26
C GLU A 121 -12.87 22.29 10.53
N TYR A 122 -12.13 21.51 9.75
CA TYR A 122 -10.66 21.43 9.88
C TYR A 122 -9.98 22.76 9.56
N LEU A 123 -10.45 23.50 8.54
CA LEU A 123 -9.89 24.80 8.17
C LEU A 123 -10.14 25.89 9.24
N LYS A 124 -11.17 25.76 10.08
CA LYS A 124 -11.35 26.64 11.26
C LYS A 124 -10.26 26.43 12.31
N GLU A 125 -9.69 25.22 12.40
CA GLU A 125 -8.62 24.88 13.34
C GLU A 125 -7.22 25.04 12.73
N VAL A 126 -7.10 24.85 11.42
CA VAL A 126 -5.84 24.82 10.65
C VAL A 126 -6.02 25.62 9.35
N SER A 127 -6.10 26.94 9.47
CA SER A 127 -6.53 27.88 8.41
C SER A 127 -5.62 28.03 7.19
N GLY A 128 -4.45 27.38 7.16
CA GLY A 128 -3.49 27.46 6.05
C GLY A 128 -3.27 26.15 5.29
N ASN A 129 -4.08 25.11 5.54
CA ASN A 129 -3.82 23.81 4.97
C ASN A 129 -4.32 23.70 3.51
N GLN A 130 -3.38 23.71 2.55
CA GLN A 130 -3.71 23.64 1.12
C GLN A 130 -4.47 22.37 0.73
N LEU A 131 -4.17 21.23 1.34
CA LEU A 131 -4.88 19.98 1.05
C LEU A 131 -6.35 20.05 1.47
N ALA A 132 -6.64 20.73 2.58
CA ALA A 132 -8.02 20.92 3.04
C ALA A 132 -8.78 21.89 2.13
N TYR A 133 -8.16 23.00 1.69
CA TYR A 133 -8.77 23.91 0.70
C TYR A 133 -9.09 23.21 -0.62
N ASN A 134 -8.14 22.43 -1.14
CA ASN A 134 -8.34 21.64 -2.37
C ASN A 134 -9.48 20.62 -2.20
N GLY A 135 -9.54 19.97 -1.03
CA GLY A 135 -10.58 19.03 -0.67
C GLY A 135 -11.97 19.67 -0.59
N LEU A 136 -12.08 20.84 0.06
CA LEU A 136 -13.32 21.60 0.17
C LEU A 136 -13.85 22.03 -1.20
N ALA A 137 -12.96 22.54 -2.06
CA ALA A 137 -13.30 22.94 -3.43
C ALA A 137 -13.76 21.72 -4.26
N SER A 138 -13.04 20.61 -4.14
CA SER A 138 -13.38 19.35 -4.82
C SER A 138 -14.72 18.78 -4.36
N ALA A 139 -15.02 18.81 -3.06
CA ALA A 139 -16.31 18.40 -2.53
C ALA A 139 -17.46 19.27 -3.09
N ARG A 140 -17.27 20.60 -3.12
CA ARG A 140 -18.26 21.53 -3.71
C ARG A 140 -18.50 21.27 -5.20
N MET A 141 -17.43 21.01 -5.96
CA MET A 141 -17.55 20.65 -7.37
C MET A 141 -18.27 19.31 -7.55
N ALA A 142 -17.99 18.31 -6.70
CA ALA A 142 -18.64 17.01 -6.79
C ALA A 142 -20.15 17.06 -6.46
N LEU A 143 -20.56 17.96 -5.57
CA LEU A 143 -21.97 18.25 -5.27
C LEU A 143 -22.68 18.97 -6.41
N ASN A 144 -21.93 19.64 -7.29
CA ASN A 144 -22.44 20.39 -8.43
C ASN A 144 -21.63 20.01 -9.69
N PRO A 145 -21.71 18.74 -10.12
CA PRO A 145 -20.82 18.22 -11.14
C PRO A 145 -21.00 18.98 -12.46
N PRO A 146 -19.92 19.20 -13.24
CA PRO A 146 -20.02 19.80 -14.55
C PRO A 146 -20.83 18.90 -15.50
N ALA A 147 -21.26 19.47 -16.63
CA ALA A 147 -21.90 18.68 -17.69
C ALA A 147 -21.00 17.50 -18.10
N PRO A 148 -21.59 16.32 -18.37
CA PRO A 148 -20.83 15.14 -18.76
C PRO A 148 -20.04 15.40 -20.05
N THR A 149 -18.89 14.74 -20.17
CA THR A 149 -18.07 14.82 -21.39
C THR A 149 -18.59 13.89 -22.49
N ARG A 150 -18.01 13.96 -23.70
CA ARG A 150 -18.30 13.04 -24.82
C ARG A 150 -17.82 11.59 -24.60
N HIS A 151 -17.13 11.31 -23.49
CA HIS A 151 -16.58 10.00 -23.19
C HIS A 151 -17.47 9.25 -22.20
N THR A 152 -17.71 7.98 -22.48
CA THR A 152 -18.28 7.03 -21.52
C THR A 152 -17.16 6.24 -20.86
N ILE A 153 -17.29 6.00 -19.55
CA ILE A 153 -16.34 5.19 -18.77
C ILE A 153 -17.10 3.97 -18.29
N GLU A 154 -16.57 2.79 -18.62
CA GLU A 154 -17.19 1.52 -18.27
C GLU A 154 -16.19 0.59 -17.58
N ALA A 155 -16.69 -0.20 -16.63
CA ALA A 155 -15.88 -1.17 -15.93
C ALA A 155 -15.77 -2.47 -16.75
N VAL A 156 -14.55 -2.82 -17.18
CA VAL A 156 -14.27 -4.10 -17.84
C VAL A 156 -14.16 -5.21 -16.78
N ARG A 157 -15.26 -5.90 -16.52
CA ARG A 157 -15.36 -6.88 -15.42
C ARG A 157 -14.41 -8.07 -15.52
N LYS A 158 -13.99 -8.47 -16.72
CA LYS A 158 -13.04 -9.58 -16.93
C LYS A 158 -11.61 -9.18 -16.57
N LEU A 159 -11.28 -7.89 -16.66
CA LEU A 159 -9.98 -7.35 -16.25
C LEU A 159 -9.97 -6.99 -14.76
N ASN A 160 -11.06 -6.42 -14.23
CA ASN A 160 -11.11 -5.96 -12.85
C ASN A 160 -11.49 -7.07 -11.86
N SER A 161 -10.83 -7.09 -10.72
CA SER A 161 -11.12 -7.95 -9.59
C SER A 161 -11.77 -7.16 -8.43
N ARG A 162 -12.11 -7.86 -7.35
CA ARG A 162 -12.52 -7.24 -6.08
C ARG A 162 -11.32 -6.82 -5.20
N ASN A 163 -10.11 -7.16 -5.64
CA ASN A 163 -8.85 -6.88 -4.98
C ASN A 163 -8.14 -5.73 -5.72
N SER A 164 -6.94 -5.37 -5.28
CA SER A 164 -6.13 -4.37 -5.97
C SER A 164 -5.65 -4.92 -7.31
N ASP A 165 -6.05 -4.27 -8.39
CA ASP A 165 -5.48 -4.39 -9.73
C ASP A 165 -4.75 -3.07 -10.06
N TYR A 166 -3.54 -3.15 -10.62
CA TYR A 166 -2.66 -2.00 -10.83
C TYR A 166 -1.66 -2.23 -11.96
N THR A 167 -0.98 -1.17 -12.35
CA THR A 167 0.06 -1.15 -13.40
C THR A 167 -0.40 -1.84 -14.70
N PRO A 168 -1.51 -1.40 -15.32
CA PRO A 168 -1.88 -1.90 -16.64
C PRO A 168 -0.81 -1.53 -17.67
N TYR A 169 -0.52 -2.44 -18.57
CA TYR A 169 0.49 -2.32 -19.62
C TYR A 169 -0.05 -2.98 -20.89
N ILE A 170 -0.22 -2.21 -21.96
CA ILE A 170 -0.64 -2.73 -23.26
C ILE A 170 0.58 -3.32 -23.97
N ALA A 171 0.45 -4.50 -24.58
CA ALA A 171 1.57 -5.10 -25.30
C ALA A 171 1.98 -4.21 -26.48
N PRO A 172 3.28 -3.94 -26.68
CA PRO A 172 3.73 -3.04 -27.74
C PRO A 172 3.54 -3.63 -29.14
N ASP A 173 3.62 -4.96 -29.27
CA ASP A 173 3.46 -5.71 -30.51
C ASP A 173 2.00 -6.06 -30.84
N ASP A 174 1.11 -6.09 -29.84
CA ASP A 174 -0.32 -6.37 -29.99
C ASP A 174 -1.20 -5.54 -29.02
N PRO A 175 -1.83 -4.45 -29.48
CA PRO A 175 -2.67 -3.62 -28.62
C PRO A 175 -3.95 -4.32 -28.14
N SER A 176 -4.28 -5.50 -28.68
CA SER A 176 -5.38 -6.34 -28.19
C SER A 176 -5.00 -7.13 -26.94
N GLN A 177 -3.71 -7.14 -26.57
CA GLN A 177 -3.19 -7.79 -25.37
C GLN A 177 -2.85 -6.76 -24.28
N ILE A 178 -3.24 -7.08 -23.05
CA ILE A 178 -2.93 -6.28 -21.86
C ILE A 178 -2.32 -7.17 -20.79
N TYR A 179 -1.34 -6.63 -20.10
CA TYR A 179 -0.77 -7.15 -18.86
C TYR A 179 -1.11 -6.22 -17.71
N PHE A 180 -1.29 -6.76 -16.52
CA PHE A 180 -1.53 -5.95 -15.32
C PHE A 180 -1.17 -6.74 -14.08
N SER A 181 -0.84 -6.04 -13.01
CA SER A 181 -0.61 -6.66 -11.70
C SER A 181 -1.93 -6.77 -10.95
N SER A 182 -2.08 -7.84 -10.18
CA SER A 182 -3.30 -8.07 -9.42
C SER A 182 -3.07 -8.92 -8.19
N MET A 183 -3.71 -8.54 -7.08
CA MET A 183 -3.75 -9.32 -5.84
C MET A 183 -4.96 -10.29 -5.78
N ARG A 184 -5.61 -10.57 -6.92
CA ARG A 184 -6.67 -11.58 -7.02
C ARG A 184 -6.13 -12.94 -6.59
N SER A 185 -6.92 -13.69 -5.82
CA SER A 185 -6.52 -15.05 -5.45
C SER A 185 -6.92 -16.03 -6.56
N THR A 186 -5.95 -16.73 -7.15
CA THR A 186 -6.18 -17.88 -8.02
C THR A 186 -5.78 -19.17 -7.31
N GLY A 187 -6.55 -20.25 -7.49
CA GLY A 187 -6.24 -21.58 -6.95
C GLY A 187 -7.04 -22.02 -5.72
N LYS A 188 -7.00 -23.33 -5.43
CA LYS A 188 -7.77 -24.02 -4.37
C LYS A 188 -7.04 -24.12 -3.02
N LYS A 189 -5.74 -23.80 -2.95
CA LYS A 189 -4.93 -23.92 -1.72
C LYS A 189 -5.24 -22.79 -0.73
N ARG A 190 -4.86 -23.01 0.53
CA ARG A 190 -5.08 -22.08 1.66
C ARG A 190 -4.51 -20.71 1.29
N ARG A 191 -5.39 -19.72 1.11
CA ARG A 191 -5.03 -18.35 0.69
C ARG A 191 -3.93 -17.80 1.59
N GLN A 192 -2.73 -17.65 1.05
CA GLN A 192 -1.72 -16.79 1.67
C GLN A 192 -2.24 -15.35 1.59
N VAL A 193 -2.19 -14.67 2.72
CA VAL A 193 -2.66 -13.30 2.85
C VAL A 193 -1.45 -12.41 3.00
N ASN A 194 -1.33 -11.42 2.11
CA ASN A 194 -0.29 -10.42 2.18
C ASN A 194 -0.41 -9.63 3.50
N ARG A 195 0.70 -9.54 4.26
CA ARG A 195 0.69 -8.96 5.61
C ARG A 195 0.55 -7.43 5.61
N ILE A 196 0.85 -6.80 4.48
CA ILE A 196 0.70 -5.36 4.25
C ILE A 196 -0.77 -5.07 3.96
N THR A 197 -1.31 -5.64 2.89
CA THR A 197 -2.63 -5.25 2.37
C THR A 197 -3.80 -6.04 2.95
N GLY A 198 -3.55 -7.26 3.43
CA GLY A 198 -4.60 -8.20 3.85
C GLY A 198 -5.33 -8.87 2.68
N GLN A 199 -4.80 -8.75 1.45
CA GLN A 199 -5.35 -9.35 0.24
C GLN A 199 -4.55 -10.61 -0.17
N GLY A 200 -4.78 -11.14 -1.37
CA GLY A 200 -3.94 -12.20 -1.94
C GLY A 200 -2.52 -11.71 -2.26
N THR A 201 -1.69 -12.57 -2.81
CA THR A 201 -0.35 -12.23 -3.32
C THR A 201 -0.45 -11.53 -4.67
N SER A 202 0.38 -10.51 -4.92
CA SER A 202 0.51 -9.91 -6.25
C SER A 202 1.08 -10.90 -7.27
N ALA A 203 0.48 -10.94 -8.45
CA ALA A 203 1.03 -11.58 -9.64
C ALA A 203 0.71 -10.74 -10.88
N ILE A 204 1.44 -10.99 -11.96
CA ILE A 204 1.17 -10.40 -13.28
C ILE A 204 0.19 -11.31 -14.03
N TYR A 205 -0.89 -10.72 -14.50
CA TYR A 205 -1.89 -11.35 -15.33
C TYR A 205 -1.84 -10.77 -16.73
N SER A 206 -2.31 -11.56 -17.70
CA SER A 206 -2.54 -11.13 -19.06
C SER A 206 -3.98 -11.42 -19.47
N SER A 207 -4.52 -10.61 -20.37
CA SER A 207 -5.78 -10.85 -21.07
C SER A 207 -5.63 -10.37 -22.52
N ILE A 208 -6.41 -10.97 -23.42
CA ILE A 208 -6.44 -10.63 -24.83
C ILE A 208 -7.88 -10.34 -25.24
N GLN A 209 -8.10 -9.43 -26.19
CA GLN A 209 -9.40 -9.23 -26.81
C GLN A 209 -9.64 -10.27 -27.90
N ASP A 210 -10.87 -10.75 -28.01
CA ASP A 210 -11.27 -11.54 -29.17
C ASP A 210 -11.54 -10.66 -30.41
N SER A 211 -11.92 -11.30 -31.52
CA SER A 211 -12.23 -10.60 -32.78
C SER A 211 -13.44 -9.67 -32.71
N ARG A 212 -14.21 -9.69 -31.61
CA ARG A 212 -15.32 -8.77 -31.35
C ARG A 212 -14.92 -7.62 -30.43
N GLY A 213 -13.66 -7.56 -29.99
CA GLY A 213 -13.15 -6.56 -29.05
C GLY A 213 -13.46 -6.90 -27.59
N GLU A 214 -13.98 -8.09 -27.29
CA GLU A 214 -14.29 -8.50 -25.92
C GLU A 214 -13.04 -9.06 -25.25
N TRP A 215 -12.64 -8.47 -24.12
CA TRP A 215 -11.56 -9.00 -23.29
C TRP A 215 -11.87 -10.43 -22.86
N GLN A 216 -10.85 -11.27 -22.70
CA GLN A 216 -11.01 -12.62 -22.15
C GLN A 216 -10.70 -12.67 -20.66
N GLU A 217 -11.01 -13.81 -20.03
CA GLU A 217 -10.65 -14.05 -18.63
C GLU A 217 -9.13 -13.95 -18.45
N ALA A 218 -8.72 -13.22 -17.42
CA ALA A 218 -7.30 -12.99 -17.18
C ALA A 218 -6.61 -14.28 -16.70
N SER A 219 -5.46 -14.59 -17.29
CA SER A 219 -4.59 -15.72 -16.95
C SER A 219 -3.25 -15.24 -16.41
N LEU A 220 -2.54 -16.08 -15.66
CA LEU A 220 -1.20 -15.74 -15.17
C LEU A 220 -0.23 -15.59 -16.35
N PHE A 221 0.53 -14.50 -16.38
CA PHE A 221 1.47 -14.16 -17.44
C PHE A 221 2.50 -15.27 -17.69
N LEU A 222 3.13 -15.80 -16.64
CA LEU A 222 4.13 -16.89 -16.71
C LEU A 222 3.55 -18.29 -16.48
N ASN A 223 2.22 -18.41 -16.30
CA ASN A 223 1.55 -19.67 -15.97
C ASN A 223 2.19 -20.45 -14.78
N GLN A 224 2.86 -19.74 -13.87
CA GLN A 224 3.56 -20.31 -12.72
C GLN A 224 2.64 -20.44 -11.49
N GLU A 225 2.85 -21.43 -10.63
CA GLU A 225 2.12 -21.52 -9.36
C GLU A 225 2.58 -20.40 -8.40
N MET A 226 1.63 -19.63 -7.88
CA MET A 226 1.91 -18.64 -6.83
C MET A 226 1.79 -19.31 -5.46
N ASP A 227 2.91 -19.80 -4.93
CA ASP A 227 2.99 -20.44 -3.61
C ASP A 227 3.24 -19.46 -2.45
N GLY A 228 3.47 -18.18 -2.79
CA GLY A 228 3.71 -17.08 -1.88
C GLY A 228 5.13 -16.99 -1.33
N SER A 229 6.09 -17.68 -1.95
CA SER A 229 7.53 -17.44 -1.78
C SER A 229 7.99 -16.13 -2.42
N PHE A 230 7.23 -15.58 -3.35
CA PHE A 230 7.46 -14.27 -3.95
C PHE A 230 6.15 -13.64 -4.44
N GLU A 231 6.21 -12.35 -4.77
CA GLU A 231 5.15 -11.58 -5.41
C GLU A 231 5.70 -10.84 -6.63
N ASP A 232 4.98 -10.92 -7.75
CA ASP A 232 5.36 -10.29 -9.02
C ASP A 232 4.42 -9.11 -9.32
N GLY A 233 4.95 -8.06 -9.93
CA GLY A 233 4.16 -6.92 -10.40
C GLY A 233 4.97 -5.93 -11.22
N THR A 234 4.30 -4.94 -11.79
CA THR A 234 4.84 -3.90 -12.68
C THR A 234 5.71 -4.46 -13.80
N ILE A 235 5.12 -4.63 -14.99
CA ILE A 235 5.81 -5.13 -16.17
C ILE A 235 6.10 -4.01 -17.16
N SER A 236 7.18 -4.15 -17.92
CA SER A 236 7.54 -3.32 -19.07
C SER A 236 8.24 -4.20 -20.11
N MET A 237 8.07 -3.89 -21.40
CA MET A 237 8.56 -4.73 -22.50
C MET A 237 9.30 -3.90 -23.55
N THR A 238 10.23 -4.52 -24.25
CA THR A 238 10.83 -3.95 -25.47
C THR A 238 9.78 -3.83 -26.57
N ASP A 239 9.98 -2.90 -27.52
CA ASP A 239 8.98 -2.60 -28.57
C ASP A 239 8.69 -3.80 -29.48
N ASP A 240 9.68 -4.69 -29.64
CA ASP A 240 9.56 -5.93 -30.39
C ASP A 240 8.90 -7.08 -29.62
N GLY A 241 8.46 -6.84 -28.37
CA GLY A 241 7.81 -7.83 -27.50
C GLY A 241 8.71 -9.00 -27.09
N LYS A 242 10.02 -8.97 -27.36
CA LYS A 242 10.90 -10.11 -27.11
C LYS A 242 11.45 -10.19 -25.70
N GLU A 243 11.59 -9.06 -25.01
CA GLU A 243 12.05 -9.03 -23.62
C GLU A 243 11.01 -8.34 -22.74
N ALA A 244 10.70 -8.94 -21.59
CA ALA A 244 9.86 -8.35 -20.57
C ALA A 244 10.61 -8.26 -19.25
N TYR A 245 10.52 -7.11 -18.60
CA TYR A 245 11.13 -6.78 -17.32
C TYR A 245 10.02 -6.55 -16.29
N PHE A 246 10.16 -7.09 -15.09
CA PHE A 246 9.17 -6.93 -14.05
C PHE A 246 9.77 -6.88 -12.65
N THR A 247 9.00 -6.34 -11.70
CA THR A 247 9.38 -6.35 -10.27
C THR A 247 9.00 -7.68 -9.64
N ARG A 248 9.93 -8.28 -8.90
CA ARG A 248 9.69 -9.43 -8.03
C ARG A 248 10.13 -9.08 -6.61
N THR A 249 9.34 -9.47 -5.62
CA THR A 249 9.71 -9.37 -4.20
C THR A 249 9.67 -10.76 -3.60
N ARG A 250 10.83 -11.26 -3.15
CA ARG A 250 10.94 -12.58 -2.53
C ARG A 250 10.65 -12.49 -1.02
N TYR A 251 10.14 -13.57 -0.46
CA TYR A 251 9.86 -13.69 0.97
C TYR A 251 10.76 -14.77 1.57
N GLU A 252 11.82 -14.33 2.23
CA GLU A 252 12.65 -15.19 3.08
C GLU A 252 12.42 -14.90 4.56
N LYS A 253 12.33 -15.95 5.38
CA LYS A 253 11.99 -15.78 6.80
C LYS A 253 13.15 -15.20 7.62
N SER A 254 14.38 -15.40 7.16
CA SER A 254 15.61 -15.03 7.85
C SER A 254 16.23 -13.73 7.35
N GLU A 255 15.88 -13.29 6.14
CA GLU A 255 16.57 -12.20 5.44
C GLU A 255 15.57 -11.17 4.92
N ALA A 256 15.94 -9.91 5.05
CA ALA A 256 15.17 -8.81 4.48
C ALA A 256 15.49 -8.75 2.99
N MET A 257 14.60 -9.26 2.15
CA MET A 257 14.74 -9.18 0.70
C MET A 257 14.08 -7.90 0.19
N ALA A 258 14.85 -7.12 -0.57
CA ALA A 258 14.33 -5.97 -1.28
C ALA A 258 13.56 -6.42 -2.54
N ALA A 259 12.88 -5.47 -3.19
CA ALA A 259 12.33 -5.72 -4.52
C ALA A 259 13.48 -5.78 -5.53
N GLU A 260 13.37 -6.68 -6.50
CA GLU A 260 14.35 -6.95 -7.55
C GLU A 260 13.68 -6.76 -8.91
N ILE A 261 14.48 -6.50 -9.95
CA ILE A 261 14.01 -6.54 -11.34
C ILE A 261 14.43 -7.87 -11.95
N TRP A 262 13.48 -8.53 -12.59
CA TRP A 262 13.67 -9.80 -13.27
C TRP A 262 13.28 -9.64 -14.74
N MET A 263 13.90 -10.44 -15.62
CA MET A 263 13.63 -10.45 -17.05
C MET A 263 13.27 -11.83 -17.57
N VAL A 264 12.41 -11.87 -18.57
CA VAL A 264 12.10 -13.06 -19.38
C VAL A 264 12.22 -12.74 -20.86
N LYS A 265 12.56 -13.76 -21.66
CA LYS A 265 12.65 -13.66 -23.12
C LYS A 265 11.56 -14.49 -23.78
N SER A 266 10.94 -13.96 -24.83
CA SER A 266 9.98 -14.69 -25.66
C SER A 266 10.73 -15.59 -26.65
N MET A 267 10.45 -16.90 -26.59
CA MET A 267 10.98 -17.93 -27.47
C MET A 267 9.81 -18.68 -28.11
N GLY A 268 9.38 -18.26 -29.30
CA GLY A 268 8.32 -18.94 -30.06
C GLY A 268 6.95 -18.94 -29.36
N GLY A 269 6.57 -17.82 -28.73
CA GLY A 269 5.29 -17.68 -28.03
C GLY A 269 5.29 -18.24 -26.59
N ARG A 270 6.45 -18.60 -26.06
CA ARG A 270 6.65 -18.96 -24.65
C ARG A 270 7.69 -18.06 -24.02
N TRP A 271 7.48 -17.68 -22.77
CA TRP A 271 8.47 -16.97 -21.97
C TRP A 271 9.51 -17.95 -21.42
N SER A 272 10.77 -17.53 -21.35
CA SER A 272 11.83 -18.24 -20.64
C SER A 272 11.55 -18.30 -19.14
N GLU A 273 12.35 -19.07 -18.42
CA GLU A 273 12.44 -18.91 -16.97
C GLU A 273 12.90 -17.47 -16.64
N PRO A 274 12.38 -16.87 -15.56
CA PRO A 274 12.83 -15.57 -15.09
C PRO A 274 14.30 -15.60 -14.68
N VAL A 275 15.04 -14.55 -15.07
CA VAL A 275 16.42 -14.32 -14.65
C VAL A 275 16.50 -12.95 -13.98
N GLU A 276 17.17 -12.88 -12.84
CA GLU A 276 17.40 -11.62 -12.14
C GLU A 276 18.27 -10.67 -12.98
N VAL A 277 17.92 -9.39 -12.97
CA VAL A 277 18.70 -8.33 -13.61
C VAL A 277 19.67 -7.76 -12.58
N ASP A 278 20.96 -8.05 -12.73
CA ASP A 278 22.00 -7.52 -11.84
C ASP A 278 22.16 -6.01 -12.05
N LEU A 279 21.77 -5.25 -11.02
CA LEU A 279 21.84 -3.79 -10.97
C LEU A 279 22.73 -3.31 -9.80
N GLY A 280 23.36 -4.23 -9.07
CA GLY A 280 24.18 -3.93 -7.90
C GLY A 280 23.74 -4.67 -6.62
N PRO A 281 23.91 -4.08 -5.43
CA PRO A 281 23.70 -4.78 -4.17
C PRO A 281 22.23 -5.18 -3.95
N ASP A 282 22.00 -6.33 -3.31
CA ASP A 282 20.69 -6.94 -2.99
C ASP A 282 19.97 -6.29 -1.79
N THR A 283 20.64 -5.38 -1.08
CA THR A 283 20.11 -4.70 0.11
C THR A 283 19.29 -3.44 -0.18
N VAL A 284 19.19 -3.02 -1.44
CA VAL A 284 18.43 -1.85 -1.89
C VAL A 284 17.33 -2.28 -2.85
N ILE A 285 16.31 -1.44 -3.02
CA ILE A 285 15.21 -1.78 -3.92
C ILE A 285 15.58 -1.50 -5.38
N TYR A 286 15.16 -2.40 -6.27
CA TYR A 286 15.02 -2.17 -7.70
C TYR A 286 13.59 -2.54 -8.08
N ALA A 287 12.76 -1.55 -8.39
CA ALA A 287 11.34 -1.77 -8.64
C ALA A 287 10.83 -0.90 -9.79
N HIS A 288 9.64 -1.26 -10.28
CA HIS A 288 8.92 -0.52 -11.31
C HIS A 288 9.77 -0.25 -12.57
N PRO A 289 10.24 -1.31 -13.26
CA PRO A 289 11.05 -1.17 -14.46
C PRO A 289 10.27 -0.49 -15.58
N ALA A 290 10.98 0.31 -16.37
CA ALA A 290 10.55 0.85 -17.65
C ALA A 290 11.71 0.73 -18.65
N ILE A 291 11.66 -0.27 -19.52
CA ILE A 291 12.68 -0.50 -20.54
C ILE A 291 12.41 0.41 -21.75
N SER A 292 13.46 0.97 -22.34
CA SER A 292 13.35 1.75 -23.57
C SER A 292 12.90 0.88 -24.75
N PRO A 293 12.24 1.46 -25.77
CA PRO A 293 11.74 0.69 -26.93
C PRO A 293 12.80 -0.19 -27.60
N ASP A 294 14.03 0.32 -27.70
CA ASP A 294 15.19 -0.36 -28.31
C ASP A 294 15.90 -1.35 -27.36
N GLY A 295 15.45 -1.48 -26.11
CA GLY A 295 16.05 -2.35 -25.10
C GLY A 295 17.42 -1.90 -24.57
N SER A 296 17.87 -0.68 -24.89
CA SER A 296 19.21 -0.18 -24.53
C SER A 296 19.29 0.49 -23.17
N THR A 297 18.18 0.98 -22.64
CA THR A 297 18.14 1.79 -21.41
C THR A 297 17.02 1.34 -20.51
N LEU A 298 17.33 0.97 -19.27
CA LEU A 298 16.35 0.61 -18.25
C LEU A 298 16.22 1.73 -17.23
N TYR A 299 14.99 2.22 -17.03
CA TYR A 299 14.61 3.11 -15.94
C TYR A 299 13.95 2.31 -14.83
N PHE A 300 14.19 2.68 -13.57
CA PHE A 300 13.60 1.99 -12.42
C PHE A 300 13.61 2.87 -11.17
N VAL A 301 12.89 2.46 -10.13
CA VAL A 301 12.86 3.12 -8.82
C VAL A 301 13.85 2.44 -7.88
N SER A 302 14.66 3.23 -7.18
CA SER A 302 15.60 2.72 -6.17
C SER A 302 15.81 3.67 -4.99
N ASP A 303 16.17 3.10 -3.84
CA ASP A 303 16.68 3.80 -2.66
C ASP A 303 18.20 3.66 -2.49
N MET A 304 18.91 3.38 -3.58
CA MET A 304 20.37 3.43 -3.66
C MET A 304 20.95 4.71 -3.04
N LYS A 305 22.16 4.59 -2.49
CA LYS A 305 22.94 5.73 -1.99
C LYS A 305 23.10 6.76 -3.11
N GLY A 306 22.80 8.02 -2.80
CA GLY A 306 22.73 9.10 -3.79
C GLY A 306 21.30 9.49 -4.15
N SER A 307 20.29 8.78 -3.63
CA SER A 307 18.89 9.22 -3.69
C SER A 307 18.66 10.46 -2.81
N VAL A 308 17.87 11.40 -3.30
CA VAL A 308 17.50 12.66 -2.63
C VAL A 308 16.13 12.55 -1.97
N GLY A 309 15.13 11.98 -2.66
CA GLY A 309 13.76 11.80 -2.15
C GLY A 309 13.55 10.51 -1.35
N GLY A 310 14.61 9.72 -1.18
CA GLY A 310 14.59 8.40 -0.54
C GLY A 310 14.27 7.26 -1.51
N LYS A 311 13.35 7.44 -2.46
CA LYS A 311 13.11 6.51 -3.58
C LYS A 311 13.02 7.32 -4.87
N ASP A 312 14.09 7.31 -5.64
CA ASP A 312 14.22 8.13 -6.84
C ASP A 312 14.13 7.27 -8.11
N ILE A 313 13.99 7.93 -9.25
CA ILE A 313 14.12 7.28 -10.57
C ILE A 313 15.60 7.21 -10.91
N TRP A 314 16.06 6.01 -11.25
CA TRP A 314 17.40 5.72 -11.72
C TRP A 314 17.33 5.21 -13.16
N ARG A 315 18.43 5.37 -13.89
CA ARG A 315 18.63 4.91 -15.27
C ARG A 315 19.90 4.09 -15.34
N VAL A 316 19.90 3.02 -16.13
CA VAL A 316 21.10 2.27 -16.50
C VAL A 316 21.07 1.95 -17.99
N GLU A 317 22.23 2.01 -18.64
CA GLU A 317 22.40 1.64 -20.05
C GLU A 317 22.99 0.24 -20.17
N LYS A 318 22.62 -0.46 -21.24
CA LYS A 318 23.15 -1.78 -21.58
C LYS A 318 24.55 -1.63 -22.20
N VAL A 319 25.51 -2.40 -21.70
CA VAL A 319 26.90 -2.43 -22.16
C VAL A 319 27.25 -3.86 -22.56
N GLY A 320 27.16 -4.16 -23.85
CA GLY A 320 27.22 -5.52 -24.36
C GLY A 320 26.00 -6.33 -23.90
N ASP A 321 26.23 -7.46 -23.22
CA ASP A 321 25.18 -8.31 -22.66
C ASP A 321 24.79 -7.95 -21.22
N ASN A 322 25.49 -6.99 -20.59
CA ASN A 322 25.29 -6.61 -19.18
C ASN A 322 24.70 -5.21 -19.03
N TRP A 323 24.22 -4.88 -17.83
CA TRP A 323 23.85 -3.53 -17.45
C TRP A 323 25.07 -2.76 -16.91
N GLY A 324 25.19 -1.49 -17.29
CA GLY A 324 26.23 -0.60 -16.82
C GLY A 324 26.00 -0.11 -15.39
N THR A 325 26.60 1.03 -15.04
CA THR A 325 26.41 1.63 -13.71
C THR A 325 25.14 2.49 -13.69
N PRO A 326 24.21 2.27 -12.75
CA PRO A 326 23.04 3.13 -12.59
C PRO A 326 23.39 4.58 -12.26
N VAL A 327 22.59 5.50 -12.80
CA VAL A 327 22.69 6.95 -12.59
C VAL A 327 21.35 7.47 -12.07
N ASN A 328 21.38 8.27 -11.00
CA ASN A 328 20.17 8.90 -10.45
C ASN A 328 19.65 9.97 -11.44
N MET A 329 18.37 9.91 -11.77
CA MET A 329 17.66 10.82 -12.67
C MET A 329 16.77 11.83 -11.93
N GLY A 330 16.72 11.75 -10.59
CA GLY A 330 15.99 12.66 -9.69
C GLY A 330 16.90 13.65 -8.96
N LEU A 331 16.33 14.84 -8.70
CA LEU A 331 16.93 16.01 -8.03
C LEU A 331 16.60 16.09 -6.54
#